data_AF-A0A0F7VMV0-F1
#
_entry.id   AF-A0A0F7VMV0-F1
#
_cell.length_a   1.000
_cell.length_b   1.000
_cell.length_c   1.000
_cell.angle_alpha   90.00
_cell.angle_beta   90.00
_cell.angle_gamma   90.00
#
_symmetry.space_group_name_H-M   'P 1'
#
loop_
_entity.id
_entity.type
_entity.pdbx_description
1 polymer ?
#
loop_
_entity_poly.entity_id
_entity_poly.type
_entity_poly.pdbx_seq_one_letter_code
_entity_poly.pdbx_strand_id
1 'polypeptide(L)'
;MTTEGRRPAPRPRVAALREPVDPARIGRRVARRRAKGMGAAAVTRALEDARFDARQDSRHEDLAADERGRAELAEWERIDQMLAAAAPGAVYDPDTDEVVRAELIAEAAADREAAVREAQRIAARADELQALRELGTLKQAEPREGDEAVRDELTRRAGLYVQADIDPWLAAPWPRTAGTTPTRQPARPPPASCRSRSSRTPRCWPRSPAWSRPPRLASWRS
;
A
#
# COMPACT_ATOMS: atom_id res chain seq x y z
N MET A 1 11.56 -1.91 -47.05
CA MET A 1 10.52 -2.54 -46.22
C MET A 1 11.14 -2.88 -44.88
N THR A 2 10.98 -2.01 -43.88
CA THR A 2 11.54 -2.18 -42.53
C THR A 2 10.38 -2.15 -41.55
N THR A 3 10.05 -3.30 -40.99
CA THR A 3 9.05 -3.45 -39.93
C THR A 3 9.71 -3.17 -38.58
N GLU A 4 9.37 -2.04 -37.98
CA GLU A 4 9.76 -1.69 -36.61
C GLU A 4 9.13 -2.68 -35.62
N GLY A 5 9.99 -3.36 -34.86
CA GLY A 5 9.59 -4.22 -33.75
C GLY A 5 9.04 -3.38 -32.59
N ARG A 6 7.72 -3.35 -32.44
CA ARG A 6 7.04 -2.77 -31.29
C ARG A 6 7.32 -3.61 -30.04
N ARG A 7 8.27 -3.16 -29.22
CA ARG A 7 8.50 -3.67 -27.85
C ARG A 7 7.20 -3.52 -27.03
N PRO A 8 6.69 -4.59 -26.39
CA PRO A 8 5.52 -4.45 -25.52
C PRO A 8 5.88 -3.58 -24.30
N ALA A 9 5.00 -2.64 -23.98
CA ALA A 9 5.16 -1.77 -22.82
C ALA A 9 5.13 -2.61 -21.52
N PRO A 10 5.97 -2.28 -20.51
CA PRO A 10 5.96 -2.98 -19.23
C PRO A 10 4.57 -2.86 -18.59
N ARG A 11 4.00 -4.01 -18.20
CA ARG A 11 2.73 -4.05 -17.45
C ARG A 11 2.90 -3.27 -16.15
N PRO A 12 1.92 -2.43 -15.75
CA PRO A 12 1.96 -1.79 -14.44
C PRO A 12 1.85 -2.91 -13.40
N ARG A 13 2.93 -3.14 -12.64
CA ARG A 13 2.85 -3.93 -11.42
C ARG A 13 1.87 -3.18 -10.51
N VAL A 14 0.70 -3.77 -10.26
CA VAL A 14 -0.13 -3.34 -9.15
C VAL A 14 0.74 -3.57 -7.92
N ALA A 15 1.14 -2.49 -7.26
CA ALA A 15 1.80 -2.61 -5.99
C ALA A 15 0.80 -3.34 -5.08
N ALA A 16 1.09 -4.60 -4.74
CA ALA A 16 0.50 -5.22 -3.56
C ALA A 16 0.51 -4.14 -2.47
N LEU A 17 -0.65 -3.91 -1.84
CA LEU A 17 -0.80 -2.97 -0.74
C LEU A 17 0.37 -3.23 0.21
N ARG A 18 1.41 -2.40 0.12
CA ARG A 18 2.55 -2.53 1.00
C ARG A 18 1.97 -2.35 2.38
N GLU A 19 2.39 -3.24 3.28
CA GLU A 19 2.06 -3.09 4.68
C GLU A 19 2.28 -1.62 5.07
N PRO A 20 1.29 -0.95 5.67
CA PRO A 20 1.40 0.46 5.98
C PRO A 20 2.68 0.66 6.77
N VAL A 21 3.54 1.52 6.24
CA VAL A 21 4.84 1.77 6.83
C VAL A 21 4.63 2.33 8.23
N ASP A 22 5.06 1.59 9.26
CA ASP A 22 4.98 2.02 10.66
C ASP A 22 5.88 3.26 10.89
N PRO A 23 5.32 4.47 11.07
CA PRO A 23 6.11 5.68 11.23
C PRO A 23 6.92 5.67 12.53
N ALA A 24 6.36 5.12 13.60
CA ALA A 24 7.04 5.02 14.89
C ALA A 24 8.27 4.12 14.80
N ARG A 25 8.17 3.00 14.07
CA ARG A 25 9.30 2.11 13.80
C ARG A 25 10.41 2.80 13.01
N ILE A 26 10.06 3.61 12.02
CA ILE A 26 11.05 4.43 11.30
C ILE A 26 11.76 5.36 12.27
N GLY A 27 11.02 6.06 13.13
CA GLY A 27 11.58 6.98 14.13
C GLY A 27 12.61 6.31 15.02
N ARG A 28 12.24 5.17 15.63
CA ARG A 28 13.17 4.37 16.45
C ARG A 28 14.42 3.94 15.67
N ARG A 29 14.25 3.42 14.44
CA ARG A 29 15.39 3.00 13.59
C ARG A 29 16.32 4.16 13.22
N VAL A 30 15.80 5.38 13.07
CA VAL A 30 16.64 6.56 12.78
C VAL A 30 17.50 6.91 14.00
N ALA A 31 16.91 6.99 15.19
CA ALA A 31 17.66 7.23 16.44
C ALA A 31 18.77 6.19 16.63
N ARG A 32 18.45 4.90 16.60
CA ARG A 32 19.44 3.81 16.79
C ARG A 32 20.60 3.87 15.80
N ARG A 33 20.29 4.15 14.53
CA ARG A 33 21.32 4.27 13.48
C ARG A 33 22.26 5.43 13.73
N ARG A 34 21.73 6.57 14.19
CA ARG A 34 22.52 7.76 14.54
C ARG A 34 23.33 7.52 15.81
N ALA A 35 22.76 6.85 16.80
CA ALA A 35 23.40 6.56 18.06
C ALA A 35 24.51 5.50 17.96
N LYS A 36 24.52 4.64 16.92
CA LYS A 36 25.49 3.54 16.81
C LYS A 36 26.92 4.07 16.92
N GLY A 37 27.68 3.57 17.89
CA GLY A 37 29.05 4.01 18.15
C GLY A 37 29.18 5.26 19.02
N MET A 38 28.08 5.87 19.48
CA MET A 38 28.12 7.02 20.41
C MET A 38 28.20 6.57 21.87
N GLY A 39 29.03 7.26 22.66
CA GLY A 39 29.04 7.14 24.12
C GLY A 39 28.04 8.10 24.80
N ALA A 40 27.90 7.98 26.11
CA ALA A 40 26.88 8.68 26.90
C ALA A 40 26.81 10.20 26.62
N ALA A 41 27.94 10.92 26.72
CA ALA A 41 27.96 12.37 26.50
C ALA A 41 27.54 12.80 25.09
N ALA A 42 27.87 12.00 24.07
CA ALA A 42 27.46 12.28 22.70
C ALA A 42 25.96 12.03 22.50
N VAL A 43 25.42 10.97 23.11
CA VAL A 43 23.98 10.68 23.11
C VAL A 43 23.18 11.75 23.85
N THR A 44 23.62 12.18 25.03
CA THR A 44 22.95 13.25 25.80
C THR A 44 22.84 14.53 24.96
N ARG A 45 23.93 14.94 24.28
CA ARG A 45 23.91 16.09 23.39
C ARG A 45 22.94 15.90 22.21
N ALA A 46 22.97 14.74 21.56
CA ALA A 46 22.07 14.45 20.44
C ALA A 46 20.59 14.43 20.89
N LEU A 47 20.31 13.96 22.11
CA LEU A 47 18.98 14.01 22.71
C LEU A 47 18.52 15.46 22.97
N GLU A 48 19.41 16.34 23.44
CA GLU A 48 19.09 17.76 23.60
C GLU A 48 18.75 18.43 22.26
N ASP A 49 19.52 18.13 21.22
CA ASP A 49 19.27 18.60 19.84
C ASP A 49 17.90 18.08 19.35
N ALA A 50 17.61 16.77 19.51
CA ALA A 50 16.34 16.19 19.13
C ALA A 50 15.14 16.79 19.89
N ARG A 51 15.29 17.09 21.19
CA ARG A 51 14.28 17.80 21.98
C ARG A 51 14.07 19.23 21.49
N PHE A 52 15.12 19.89 21.03
CA PHE A 52 15.02 21.22 20.44
C PHE A 52 14.24 21.18 19.14
N ASP A 53 14.57 20.25 18.24
CA ASP A 53 13.86 20.05 16.97
C ASP A 53 12.37 19.75 17.21
N ALA A 54 12.05 18.82 18.12
CA ALA A 54 10.67 18.49 18.48
C ALA A 54 9.87 19.71 18.98
N ARG A 55 10.51 20.67 19.68
CA ARG A 55 9.88 21.93 20.12
C ARG A 55 9.70 22.93 18.97
N GLN A 56 10.54 22.89 17.93
CA GLN A 56 10.31 23.69 16.74
C GLN A 56 9.15 23.12 15.93
N ASP A 57 9.15 21.80 15.74
CA ASP A 57 8.12 21.08 15.01
C ASP A 57 6.74 21.24 15.65
N SER A 58 6.65 21.28 16.98
CA SER A 58 5.37 21.50 17.69
C SER A 58 4.72 22.86 17.42
N ARG A 59 5.45 23.82 16.82
CA ARG A 59 4.89 25.12 16.42
C ARG A 59 4.11 25.03 15.11
N HIS A 60 4.19 23.91 14.40
CA HIS A 60 3.48 23.65 13.15
C HIS A 60 2.29 22.72 13.42
N GLU A 61 1.07 23.20 13.16
CA GLU A 61 -0.18 22.47 13.45
C GLU A 61 -0.26 21.10 12.76
N ASP A 62 0.39 20.95 11.60
CA ASP A 62 0.44 19.71 10.81
C ASP A 62 1.31 18.60 11.45
N LEU A 63 2.12 18.90 12.47
CA LEU A 63 3.05 17.97 13.12
C LEU A 63 2.60 17.50 14.51
N ALA A 64 1.46 17.97 15.02
CA ALA A 64 0.94 17.54 16.32
C ALA A 64 0.65 16.02 16.38
N ALA A 65 0.46 15.38 15.23
CA ALA A 65 0.28 13.95 15.06
C ALA A 65 1.57 13.19 14.65
N ASP A 66 2.76 13.79 14.74
CA ASP A 66 4.00 13.15 14.30
C ASP A 66 4.41 11.95 15.19
N GLU A 67 3.87 10.79 14.86
CA GLU A 67 4.21 9.51 15.49
C GLU A 67 5.68 9.12 15.30
N ARG A 68 6.27 9.50 14.15
CA ARG A 68 7.66 9.20 13.84
C ARG A 68 8.59 10.00 14.74
N GLY A 69 8.42 11.31 14.80
CA GLY A 69 9.24 12.19 15.65
C GLY A 69 9.12 11.86 17.13
N ARG A 70 7.90 11.60 17.62
CA ARG A 70 7.70 11.14 19.01
C ARG A 70 8.44 9.85 19.32
N ALA A 71 8.38 8.87 18.42
CA ALA A 71 9.06 7.59 18.62
C ALA A 71 10.58 7.72 18.51
N GLU A 72 11.09 8.59 17.62
CA GLU A 72 12.52 8.91 17.54
C GLU A 72 13.01 9.53 18.86
N LEU A 73 12.29 10.49 19.42
CA LEU A 73 12.65 11.15 20.67
C LEU A 73 12.63 10.18 21.86
N ALA A 74 11.58 9.38 22.00
CA ALA A 74 11.48 8.38 23.06
C ALA A 74 12.62 7.34 22.98
N GLU A 75 13.04 7.00 21.76
CA GLU A 75 14.17 6.09 21.55
C GLU A 75 15.50 6.72 21.96
N TRP A 76 15.74 8.00 21.65
CA TRP A 76 16.91 8.72 22.16
C TRP A 76 16.97 8.74 23.68
N GLU A 77 15.84 9.00 24.34
CA GLU A 77 15.73 9.01 25.81
C GLU A 77 16.05 7.64 26.42
N ARG A 78 15.59 6.56 25.78
CA ARG A 78 15.91 5.20 26.21
C ARG A 78 17.41 4.90 26.08
N ILE A 79 18.03 5.28 24.97
CA ILE A 79 19.46 5.05 24.74
C ILE A 79 20.31 5.84 25.75
N ASP A 80 19.94 7.09 26.03
CA ASP A 80 20.59 7.92 27.06
C ASP A 80 20.52 7.26 28.44
N GLN A 81 19.33 6.82 28.87
CA GLN A 81 19.14 6.10 30.13
C GLN A 81 19.93 4.80 30.20
N MET A 82 19.96 4.02 29.11
CA MET A 82 20.70 2.77 29.02
C MET A 82 22.21 3.00 29.16
N LEU A 83 22.76 4.02 28.49
CA LEU A 83 24.18 4.36 28.59
C LEU A 83 24.54 4.99 29.94
N ALA A 84 23.63 5.74 30.55
CA ALA A 84 23.81 6.27 31.91
C ALA A 84 23.91 5.15 32.96
N ALA A 85 23.23 4.02 32.74
CA ALA A 85 23.31 2.83 33.60
C ALA A 85 24.51 1.90 33.28
N ALA A 86 25.21 2.13 32.17
CA ALA A 86 26.31 1.30 31.72
C ALA A 86 27.66 1.68 32.36
N ALA A 87 28.67 0.83 32.17
CA ALA A 87 30.02 1.13 32.64
C ALA A 87 30.60 2.39 31.96
N PRO A 88 31.48 3.17 32.62
CA PRO A 88 32.13 4.31 31.99
C PRO A 88 32.85 3.93 30.70
N GLY A 89 32.68 4.74 29.66
CA GLY A 89 33.24 4.45 28.33
C GLY A 89 32.42 3.46 27.51
N ALA A 90 31.27 2.98 28.01
CA ALA A 90 30.34 2.22 27.20
C ALA A 90 29.84 3.04 26.00
N VAL A 91 29.63 2.31 24.90
CA VAL A 91 29.21 2.85 23.61
C VAL A 91 27.95 2.12 23.17
N TYR A 92 27.03 2.83 22.52
CA TYR A 92 25.81 2.23 22.02
C TYR A 92 26.10 1.27 20.85
N ASP A 93 25.74 0.01 21.04
CA ASP A 93 25.71 -1.01 19.99
C ASP A 93 24.32 -1.64 19.89
N PRO A 94 23.53 -1.35 18.83
CA PRO A 94 22.19 -1.90 18.66
C PRO A 94 22.17 -3.42 18.55
N ASP A 95 23.28 -4.07 18.18
CA ASP A 95 23.36 -5.52 18.04
C ASP A 95 23.38 -6.22 19.41
N THR A 96 23.76 -5.51 20.48
CA THR A 96 23.73 -5.99 21.87
C THR A 96 22.45 -5.60 22.62
N ASP A 97 21.63 -4.72 22.04
CA ASP A 97 20.44 -4.16 22.67
C ASP A 97 19.29 -5.20 22.67
N GLU A 98 18.83 -5.59 23.87
CA GLU A 98 17.78 -6.61 24.03
C GLU A 98 16.44 -6.20 23.40
N VAL A 99 16.12 -4.91 23.39
CA VAL A 99 14.88 -4.42 22.77
C VAL A 99 14.97 -4.58 21.25
N VAL A 100 16.12 -4.28 20.66
CA VAL A 100 16.36 -4.44 19.22
C VAL A 100 16.33 -5.92 18.84
N ARG A 101 16.97 -6.79 19.62
CA ARG A 101 16.94 -8.24 19.40
C ARG A 101 15.52 -8.81 19.49
N ALA A 102 14.74 -8.40 20.49
CA ALA A 102 13.35 -8.82 20.63
C ALA A 102 12.49 -8.37 19.44
N GLU A 103 12.65 -7.13 18.96
CA GLU A 103 11.95 -6.63 17.77
C GLU A 103 12.30 -7.46 16.51
N LEU A 104 13.58 -7.81 16.31
CA LEU A 104 14.01 -8.63 15.17
C LEU A 104 13.47 -10.06 15.23
N ILE A 105 13.40 -10.65 16.43
CA ILE A 105 12.80 -11.97 16.63
C ILE A 105 11.30 -11.92 16.31
N ALA A 106 10.59 -10.89 16.77
CA ALA A 106 9.17 -10.70 16.50
C ALA A 106 8.90 -10.52 14.99
N GLU A 107 9.73 -9.73 14.29
CA GLU A 107 9.64 -9.57 12.83
C GLU A 107 9.88 -10.90 12.11
N ALA A 108 10.92 -11.63 12.46
CA ALA A 108 11.18 -12.94 11.86
C ALA A 108 10.05 -13.96 12.13
N ALA A 109 9.35 -13.86 13.27
CA ALA A 109 8.18 -14.68 13.55
C ALA A 109 6.98 -14.27 12.68
N ALA A 110 6.71 -12.96 12.55
CA ALA A 110 5.66 -12.44 11.69
C ALA A 110 5.88 -12.80 10.21
N ASP A 111 7.13 -12.72 9.73
CA ASP A 111 7.50 -13.12 8.36
C ASP A 111 7.24 -14.60 8.11
N ARG A 112 7.61 -15.47 9.07
CA ARG A 112 7.32 -16.91 8.98
C ARG A 112 5.82 -17.18 8.98
N GLU A 113 5.06 -16.49 9.82
CA GLU A 113 3.61 -16.65 9.86
C GLU A 113 2.96 -16.18 8.55
N ALA A 114 3.40 -15.05 7.99
CA ALA A 114 2.96 -14.56 6.70
C ALA A 114 3.28 -15.54 5.57
N ALA A 115 4.49 -16.11 5.57
CA ALA A 115 4.89 -17.15 4.62
C ALA A 115 4.02 -18.42 4.74
N VAL A 116 3.70 -18.85 5.96
CA VAL A 116 2.78 -19.99 6.19
C VAL A 116 1.38 -19.69 5.67
N ARG A 117 0.83 -18.50 5.98
CA ARG A 117 -0.48 -18.08 5.47
C ARG A 117 -0.51 -18.03 3.95
N GLU A 118 0.55 -17.52 3.32
CA GLU A 118 0.64 -17.47 1.86
C GLU A 118 0.77 -18.87 1.25
N ALA A 119 1.59 -19.73 1.82
CA ALA A 119 1.69 -21.14 1.40
C ALA A 119 0.34 -21.87 1.52
N GLN A 120 -0.42 -21.61 2.57
CA GLN A 120 -1.78 -22.15 2.72
C GLN A 120 -2.75 -21.65 1.64
N ARG A 121 -2.69 -20.36 1.28
CA ARG A 121 -3.50 -19.81 0.18
C ARG A 121 -3.14 -20.46 -1.16
N ILE A 122 -1.84 -20.57 -1.44
CA ILE A 122 -1.33 -21.23 -2.65
C ILE A 122 -1.76 -22.69 -2.70
N ALA A 123 -1.64 -23.41 -1.58
CA ALA A 123 -2.07 -24.80 -1.45
C ALA A 123 -3.57 -24.98 -1.72
N ALA A 124 -4.42 -24.16 -1.08
CA ALA A 124 -5.86 -24.21 -1.29
C ALA A 124 -6.25 -23.90 -2.74
N ARG A 125 -5.56 -22.93 -3.37
CA ARG A 125 -5.76 -22.61 -4.79
C ARG A 125 -5.27 -23.73 -5.71
N ALA A 126 -4.19 -24.42 -5.36
CA ALA A 126 -3.72 -25.60 -6.09
C ALA A 126 -4.76 -26.72 -6.05
N ASP A 127 -5.36 -26.97 -4.88
CA ASP A 127 -6.41 -27.98 -4.72
C ASP A 127 -7.65 -27.63 -5.57
N GLU A 128 -8.04 -26.36 -5.61
CA GLU A 128 -9.13 -25.86 -6.48
C GLU A 128 -8.84 -26.14 -7.97
N LEU A 129 -7.64 -25.79 -8.45
CA LEU A 129 -7.26 -25.99 -9.86
C LEU A 129 -7.12 -27.47 -10.21
N GLN A 130 -6.61 -28.29 -9.29
CA GLN A 130 -6.54 -29.74 -9.47
C GLN A 130 -7.95 -30.34 -9.60
N ALA A 131 -8.90 -29.93 -8.76
CA ALA A 131 -10.29 -30.39 -8.85
C ALA A 131 -10.95 -29.97 -10.17
N LEU A 132 -10.73 -28.73 -10.62
CA LEU A 132 -11.23 -28.26 -11.93
C LEU A 132 -10.63 -29.03 -13.10
N ARG A 133 -9.36 -29.43 -13.00
CA ARG A 133 -8.69 -30.26 -14.00
C ARG A 133 -9.31 -31.66 -14.05
N GLU A 134 -9.50 -32.29 -12.90
CA GLU A 134 -10.12 -33.63 -12.79
C GLU A 134 -11.57 -33.64 -13.31
N LEU A 135 -12.29 -32.54 -13.15
CA LEU A 135 -13.64 -32.35 -13.71
C LEU A 135 -13.64 -31.95 -15.20
N GLY A 136 -12.48 -31.66 -15.79
CA GLY A 136 -12.36 -31.19 -17.18
C GLY A 136 -12.89 -29.77 -17.41
N THR A 137 -13.12 -29.00 -16.35
CA THR A 137 -13.71 -27.64 -16.39
C THR A 137 -12.69 -26.52 -16.19
N LEU A 138 -11.39 -26.84 -16.06
CA LEU A 138 -10.31 -25.86 -15.89
C LEU A 138 -10.37 -24.69 -16.90
N LYS A 139 -10.69 -24.98 -18.18
CA LYS A 139 -10.80 -23.96 -19.24
C LYS A 139 -11.91 -22.93 -19.01
N GLN A 140 -12.87 -23.21 -18.12
CA GLN A 140 -13.97 -22.32 -17.76
C GLN A 140 -13.61 -21.40 -16.59
N ALA A 141 -12.58 -21.74 -15.81
CA ALA A 141 -12.08 -20.89 -14.74
C ALA A 141 -11.09 -19.87 -15.32
N GLU A 142 -11.16 -18.64 -14.84
CA GLU A 142 -10.17 -17.62 -15.21
C GLU A 142 -8.94 -17.74 -14.31
N PRO A 143 -7.72 -17.59 -14.88
CA PRO A 143 -6.52 -17.45 -14.07
C PRO A 143 -6.61 -16.18 -13.21
N ARG A 144 -5.99 -16.22 -12.02
CA ARG A 144 -5.90 -15.09 -11.09
C ARG A 144 -4.46 -14.62 -11.00
N GLU A 145 -4.26 -13.36 -10.63
CA GLU A 145 -2.93 -12.85 -10.29
C GLU A 145 -2.36 -13.70 -9.13
N GLY A 146 -1.12 -14.19 -9.28
CA GLY A 146 -0.48 -15.07 -8.29
C GLY A 146 -0.66 -16.57 -8.55
N ASP A 147 -1.43 -16.98 -9.57
CA ASP A 147 -1.56 -18.40 -9.94
C ASP A 147 -0.22 -18.97 -10.52
N GLU A 148 0.79 -18.14 -10.78
CA GLU A 148 2.15 -18.62 -11.10
C GLU A 148 2.77 -19.41 -9.94
N ALA A 149 2.57 -18.99 -8.69
CA ALA A 149 3.06 -19.71 -7.53
C ALA A 149 2.30 -21.04 -7.32
N VAL A 150 1.04 -21.08 -7.75
CA VAL A 150 0.19 -22.28 -7.73
C VAL A 150 0.67 -23.31 -8.74
N ARG A 151 1.13 -22.88 -9.92
CA ARG A 151 1.78 -23.78 -10.89
C ARG A 151 2.99 -24.49 -10.28
N ASP A 152 3.85 -23.74 -9.59
CA ASP A 152 5.04 -24.32 -8.97
C ASP A 152 4.67 -25.30 -7.84
N GLU A 153 3.62 -25.00 -7.06
CA GLU A 153 3.03 -25.92 -6.08
C GLU A 153 2.51 -27.21 -6.71
N LEU A 154 1.70 -27.10 -7.76
CA LEU A 154 1.16 -28.26 -8.49
C LEU A 154 2.27 -29.09 -9.12
N THR A 155 3.28 -28.44 -9.69
CA THR A 155 4.47 -29.09 -10.23
C THR A 155 5.22 -29.88 -9.15
N ARG A 156 5.33 -29.33 -7.94
CA ARG A 156 5.99 -30.01 -6.81
C ARG A 156 5.24 -31.26 -6.36
N ARG A 157 3.90 -31.22 -6.32
CA ARG A 157 3.05 -32.31 -5.83
C ARG A 157 2.85 -33.44 -6.84
N ALA A 158 2.55 -33.05 -8.08
CA ALA A 158 2.11 -33.97 -9.12
C ALA A 158 3.16 -34.12 -10.25
N GLY A 159 4.25 -33.37 -10.23
CA GLY A 159 5.26 -33.42 -11.29
C GLY A 159 4.82 -32.71 -12.57
N LEU A 160 5.64 -32.87 -13.62
CA LEU A 160 5.56 -32.07 -14.84
C LEU A 160 4.30 -32.35 -15.70
N TYR A 161 3.58 -33.46 -15.50
CA TYR A 161 2.41 -33.78 -16.33
C TYR A 161 1.24 -32.81 -16.12
N VAL A 162 1.16 -32.17 -14.95
CA VAL A 162 0.12 -31.15 -14.67
C VAL A 162 0.43 -29.83 -15.37
N GLN A 163 1.69 -29.54 -15.67
CA GLN A 163 2.08 -28.30 -16.36
C GLN A 163 1.52 -28.21 -17.78
N ALA A 164 1.39 -29.33 -18.48
CA ALA A 164 0.84 -29.36 -19.85
C ALA A 164 -0.60 -28.82 -19.94
N ASP A 165 -1.38 -28.92 -18.86
CA ASP A 165 -2.74 -28.39 -18.78
C ASP A 165 -2.78 -26.97 -18.20
N ILE A 166 -1.89 -26.67 -17.24
CA ILE A 166 -1.86 -25.40 -16.52
C ILE A 166 -1.17 -24.29 -17.31
N ASP A 167 -0.07 -24.58 -18.02
CA ASP A 167 0.68 -23.55 -18.76
C ASP A 167 -0.14 -22.92 -19.91
N PRO A 168 -0.86 -23.70 -20.76
CA PRO A 168 -1.74 -23.11 -21.76
C PRO A 168 -2.91 -22.33 -21.15
N TRP A 169 -3.39 -22.75 -19.99
CA TRP A 169 -4.46 -22.07 -19.26
C TRP A 169 -3.98 -20.74 -18.65
N LEU A 170 -2.80 -20.69 -18.03
CA LEU A 170 -2.16 -19.46 -17.56
C LEU A 170 -1.79 -18.50 -18.70
N ALA A 171 -1.43 -19.04 -19.87
CA ALA A 171 -1.12 -18.26 -21.06
C ALA A 171 -2.37 -17.74 -21.79
N ALA A 172 -3.57 -18.20 -21.42
CA ALA A 172 -4.80 -17.74 -22.03
C ALA A 172 -4.95 -16.22 -21.78
N PRO A 173 -5.26 -15.43 -22.82
CA PRO A 173 -5.39 -13.99 -22.66
C PRO A 173 -6.55 -13.71 -21.71
N TRP A 174 -6.25 -13.09 -20.56
CA TRP A 174 -7.28 -12.57 -19.68
C TRP A 174 -8.20 -11.64 -20.46
N PRO A 175 -9.54 -11.74 -20.28
CA PRO A 175 -10.36 -10.60 -20.61
C PRO A 175 -9.85 -9.45 -19.75
N ARG A 176 -9.23 -8.44 -20.38
CA ARG A 176 -8.99 -7.18 -19.68
C ARG A 176 -10.37 -6.79 -19.17
N THR A 177 -10.55 -6.78 -17.86
CA THR A 177 -11.58 -6.00 -17.21
C THR A 177 -11.27 -4.55 -17.59
N ALA A 178 -11.71 -4.16 -18.78
CA ALA A 178 -11.89 -2.76 -19.12
C ALA A 178 -12.79 -2.26 -17.99
N GLY A 179 -12.24 -1.39 -17.15
CA GLY A 179 -13.04 -0.70 -16.17
C GLY A 179 -14.24 -0.14 -16.92
N THR A 180 -15.40 -0.75 -16.70
CA THR A 180 -16.65 -0.26 -17.23
C THR A 180 -16.94 1.00 -16.45
N THR A 181 -16.31 2.11 -16.85
CA THR A 181 -16.91 3.42 -16.61
C THR A 181 -18.28 3.30 -17.26
N PRO A 182 -19.39 3.44 -16.51
CA PRO A 182 -20.70 3.46 -17.13
C PRO A 182 -20.71 4.72 -18.01
N THR A 183 -20.52 4.53 -19.31
CA THR A 183 -20.77 5.57 -20.29
C THR A 183 -22.22 5.95 -20.07
N ARG A 184 -22.41 7.14 -19.49
CA ARG A 184 -23.70 7.77 -19.29
C ARG A 184 -24.42 7.77 -20.64
N GLN A 185 -25.34 6.82 -20.79
CA GLN A 185 -26.21 6.71 -21.94
C GLN A 185 -26.93 8.07 -22.06
N PRO A 186 -26.83 8.81 -23.18
CA PRO A 186 -27.68 9.96 -23.37
C PRO A 186 -29.12 9.44 -23.43
N ALA A 187 -29.94 9.88 -22.48
CA ALA A 187 -31.33 9.49 -22.38
C ALA A 187 -32.04 9.74 -23.71
N ARG A 188 -32.64 8.68 -24.27
CA ARG A 188 -33.66 8.79 -25.32
C ARG A 188 -34.79 9.69 -24.77
N PRO A 189 -35.22 10.74 -25.49
CA PRO A 189 -36.39 11.50 -25.07
C PRO A 189 -37.64 10.61 -25.11
N PRO A 190 -38.52 10.69 -24.11
CA PRO A 190 -39.76 9.92 -24.11
C PRO A 190 -40.69 10.38 -25.24
N PRO A 191 -41.50 9.48 -25.83
CA PRO A 191 -42.51 9.87 -26.81
C PRO A 191 -43.60 10.72 -26.15
N ALA A 192 -44.07 11.73 -26.89
CA ALA A 192 -45.10 12.66 -26.46
C ALA A 192 -46.42 11.92 -26.21
N SER A 193 -46.83 11.81 -24.94
CA SER A 193 -48.18 11.42 -24.56
C SER A 193 -49.06 12.66 -24.48
N CYS A 194 -49.96 12.82 -25.44
CA CYS A 194 -51.09 13.75 -25.36
C CYS A 194 -51.94 13.38 -24.11
N ARG A 195 -52.09 14.31 -23.17
CA ARG A 195 -53.12 14.20 -22.12
C ARG A 195 -53.94 15.47 -22.02
N SER A 196 -55.21 15.26 -22.29
CA SER A 196 -56.34 16.17 -22.10
C SER A 196 -56.47 16.65 -20.65
N ARG A 197 -56.46 17.97 -20.50
CA ARG A 197 -57.39 18.82 -19.71
C ARG A 197 -58.08 18.17 -18.49
N SER A 198 -57.74 18.62 -17.27
CA SER A 198 -58.69 19.29 -16.33
C SER A 198 -58.06 19.68 -14.99
N SER A 199 -58.11 20.99 -14.72
CA SER A 199 -58.32 21.71 -13.44
C SER A 199 -57.62 21.26 -12.14
N ARG A 200 -56.65 22.07 -11.69
CA ARG A 200 -56.79 23.02 -10.56
C ARG A 200 -55.44 23.71 -10.27
N THR A 201 -55.49 25.03 -10.16
CA THR A 201 -54.44 25.97 -9.73
C THR A 201 -54.25 25.89 -8.19
N PRO A 202 -53.38 26.69 -7.51
CA PRO A 202 -52.40 27.69 -7.98
C PRO A 202 -51.01 27.63 -7.27
N ARG A 203 -50.00 28.29 -7.85
CA ARG A 203 -49.28 29.46 -7.28
C ARG A 203 -47.87 29.56 -7.85
N CYS A 204 -47.68 30.62 -8.62
CA CYS A 204 -46.40 31.11 -9.11
C CYS A 204 -45.62 31.78 -7.97
N TRP A 205 -44.32 31.49 -7.87
CA TRP A 205 -43.32 32.46 -7.41
C TRP A 205 -42.11 32.37 -8.35
N PRO A 206 -41.55 33.51 -8.81
CA PRO A 206 -40.53 33.55 -9.83
C PRO A 206 -39.12 33.23 -9.29
N ARG A 207 -38.37 32.47 -10.10
CA ARG A 207 -36.93 32.23 -9.99
C ARG A 207 -36.20 33.42 -10.61
N SER A 208 -35.37 34.12 -9.85
CA SER A 208 -34.34 35.03 -10.38
C SER A 208 -32.96 34.34 -10.43
N PRO A 209 -32.04 34.81 -11.29
CA PRO A 209 -31.02 33.98 -11.91
C PRO A 209 -29.57 34.30 -11.48
N ALA A 210 -28.66 33.45 -11.97
CA ALA A 210 -27.27 33.74 -12.32
C ALA A 210 -26.31 34.21 -11.20
N TRP A 211 -25.40 33.31 -10.80
CA TRP A 211 -24.10 33.71 -10.26
C TRP A 211 -23.00 33.38 -11.26
N SER A 212 -22.34 34.45 -11.68
CA SER A 212 -21.26 34.52 -12.65
C SER A 212 -19.95 33.97 -12.09
N ARG A 213 -19.14 33.40 -12.99
CA ARG A 213 -17.72 33.08 -12.82
C ARG A 213 -16.90 34.35 -12.53
N PRO A 214 -15.90 34.31 -11.64
CA PRO A 214 -14.85 35.34 -11.60
C PRO A 214 -13.73 35.05 -12.63
N PRO A 215 -13.10 36.10 -13.20
CA PRO A 215 -12.01 35.98 -14.16
C PRO A 215 -10.63 35.87 -13.51
N ARG A 216 -9.69 35.33 -14.31
CA ARG A 216 -8.25 35.30 -14.10
C ARG A 216 -7.67 36.71 -14.17
N LEU A 217 -6.79 37.07 -13.24
CA LEU A 217 -5.86 38.18 -13.39
C LEU A 217 -4.41 37.67 -13.41
N ALA A 218 -3.67 38.18 -14.38
CA ALA A 218 -2.25 38.01 -14.58
C ALA A 218 -1.52 39.32 -14.22
N SER A 219 -0.20 39.22 -14.07
CA SER A 219 0.81 40.28 -13.83
C SER A 219 0.77 40.87 -12.41
N TRP A 220 1.89 41.15 -11.74
CA TRP A 220 2.90 42.14 -12.10
C TRP A 220 4.35 41.69 -11.82
N ARG A 221 5.27 42.21 -12.64
CA ARG A 221 6.71 42.38 -12.35
C ARG A 221 6.90 43.69 -11.58
N SER A 222 7.81 43.69 -10.60
CA SER A 222 8.93 44.64 -10.45
C SER A 222 9.87 44.07 -9.40
#